data_AF-A0A920VHG9-F1
#
_entry.id   AF-A0A920VHG9-F1
#
_cell.length_a   1.000
_cell.length_b   1.000
_cell.length_c   1.000
_cell.angle_alpha   90.00
_cell.angle_beta   90.00
_cell.angle_gamma   90.00
#
_symmetry.space_group_name_H-M   'P 1'
#
loop_
_entity.id
_entity.type
_entity.pdbx_description
1 polymer ?
#
loop_
_entity_poly.entity_id
_entity_poly.type
_entity_poly.pdbx_seq_one_letter_code
_entity_poly.pdbx_strand_id
1 'polypeptide(L)'
;MRPLKKILSRISFYIGVATFALFCGFPMIWMVLTSIKPDGDILRATPVFWSWDTHLDHYRNLFDQTDFLIYFVNSITVATSATLLTIVIATLAAYGITRFRFTAENISPVACCSRICLHRF
;
A
#
# COMPACT_ATOMS: atom_id res chain seq x y z
N MET A 1 -12.84 3.88 -39.93
CA MET A 1 -13.64 3.95 -38.68
C MET A 1 -13.18 3.05 -37.53
N ARG A 2 -12.18 2.16 -37.69
CA ARG A 2 -11.65 1.29 -36.60
C ARG A 2 -10.76 1.97 -35.52
N PRO A 3 -10.04 3.10 -35.76
CA PRO A 3 -9.15 3.65 -34.73
C PRO A 3 -9.90 4.45 -33.65
N LEU A 4 -11.06 5.04 -33.98
CA LEU A 4 -11.85 5.84 -33.03
C LEU A 4 -12.39 5.01 -31.87
N LYS A 5 -12.88 3.78 -32.12
CA LYS A 5 -13.35 2.87 -31.05
C LYS A 5 -12.23 2.48 -30.08
N LYS A 6 -10.99 2.32 -30.56
CA LYS A 6 -9.83 2.01 -29.71
C LYS A 6 -9.43 3.20 -28.83
N ILE A 7 -9.47 4.42 -29.37
CA ILE A 7 -9.19 5.65 -28.62
C ILE A 7 -10.29 5.88 -27.57
N LEU A 8 -11.56 5.73 -27.94
CA LEU A 8 -12.69 5.90 -27.01
C LEU A 8 -12.67 4.87 -25.87
N SER A 9 -12.30 3.61 -26.17
CA SER A 9 -12.13 2.57 -25.15
C SER A 9 -10.98 2.87 -24.19
N ARG A 10 -9.86 3.42 -24.68
CA ARG A 10 -8.74 3.84 -23.82
C ARG A 10 -9.11 5.03 -22.94
N ILE A 11 -9.80 6.03 -23.49
CA ILE A 11 -10.25 7.19 -22.72
C ILE A 11 -11.22 6.75 -21.61
N SER A 12 -12.17 5.87 -21.91
CA SER A 12 -13.08 5.31 -20.90
C SER A 12 -12.33 4.56 -19.79
N PHE A 13 -11.34 3.74 -20.15
CA PHE A 13 -10.49 3.07 -19.17
C PHE A 13 -9.71 4.04 -18.28
N TYR A 14 -9.07 5.06 -18.85
CA TYR A 14 -8.34 6.07 -18.07
C TYR A 14 -9.26 6.89 -17.17
N ILE A 15 -10.46 7.25 -17.63
CA ILE A 15 -11.46 7.94 -16.80
C ILE A 15 -11.90 7.04 -15.64
N GLY A 16 -12.13 5.75 -15.89
CA GLY A 16 -12.45 4.77 -14.85
C GLY A 16 -11.37 4.67 -13.79
N VAL A 17 -10.10 4.51 -14.21
CA VAL A 17 -8.95 4.45 -13.30
C VAL A 17 -8.77 5.76 -12.53
N ALA A 18 -8.89 6.91 -13.19
CA ALA A 18 -8.75 8.22 -12.54
C ALA A 18 -9.86 8.46 -11.49
N THR A 19 -11.09 8.08 -11.80
CA THR A 19 -12.23 8.21 -10.86
C THR A 19 -12.03 7.31 -9.64
N PHE A 20 -11.61 6.06 -9.86
CA PHE A 20 -11.31 5.13 -8.77
C PHE A 20 -10.12 5.61 -7.92
N ALA A 21 -9.06 6.10 -8.55
CA ALA A 21 -7.91 6.65 -7.85
C ALA A 21 -8.29 7.89 -7.03
N LEU A 22 -9.13 8.78 -7.54
CA LEU A 22 -9.66 9.93 -6.79
C LEU A 22 -10.54 9.48 -5.61
N PHE A 23 -11.38 8.46 -5.81
CA PHE A 23 -12.23 7.93 -4.74
C PHE A 23 -11.39 7.32 -3.60
N CYS A 24 -10.37 6.53 -3.92
CA CYS A 24 -9.45 5.98 -2.92
C CYS A 24 -8.50 7.03 -2.34
N GLY A 25 -8.12 8.04 -3.12
CA GLY A 25 -7.24 9.13 -2.71
C GLY A 25 -7.96 10.18 -1.85
N PHE A 26 -9.27 10.32 -1.97
CA PHE A 26 -10.08 11.26 -1.19
C PHE A 26 -9.86 11.13 0.33
N PRO A 27 -9.97 9.94 0.96
CA PRO A 27 -9.70 9.80 2.39
C PRO A 27 -8.24 10.10 2.77
N MET A 28 -7.28 9.83 1.89
CA MET A 28 -5.87 10.20 2.12
C MET A 28 -5.68 11.72 2.10
N ILE A 29 -6.26 12.40 1.12
CA ILE A 29 -6.21 13.87 1.02
C ILE A 29 -6.89 14.49 2.25
N TRP A 30 -8.04 13.95 2.65
CA TRP A 30 -8.75 14.39 3.84
C TRP A 30 -7.89 14.25 5.11
N MET A 31 -7.23 13.11 5.30
CA MET A 31 -6.34 12.86 6.45
C MET A 31 -5.21 13.90 6.53
N VAL A 32 -4.60 14.24 5.38
CA VAL A 32 -3.54 15.26 5.32
C VAL A 32 -4.10 16.64 5.68
N LEU A 33 -5.26 17.01 5.11
CA LEU A 33 -5.90 18.30 5.42
C LEU A 33 -6.29 18.41 6.90
N THR A 34 -6.74 17.32 7.52
CA THR A 34 -7.06 17.31 8.96
C THR A 34 -5.82 17.39 9.85
N SER A 35 -4.66 16.90 9.40
CA SER A 35 -3.41 16.95 10.18
C SER A 35 -2.83 18.36 10.33
N ILE A 36 -3.26 19.31 9.50
CA ILE A 36 -2.78 20.71 9.49
C ILE A 36 -3.80 21.64 10.19
N LYS A 37 -4.96 21.10 10.59
CA LYS A 37 -6.06 21.86 11.16
C LYS A 37 -5.86 22.08 12.68
N PRO A 38 -6.13 23.28 13.22
CA PRO A 38 -5.96 23.54 14.65
C PRO A 38 -6.93 22.74 15.53
N ASP A 39 -6.50 22.34 16.74
CA ASP A 39 -7.30 21.56 17.72
C ASP A 39 -8.69 22.17 17.99
N GLY A 40 -8.76 23.51 18.04
CA GLY A 40 -10.01 24.25 18.26
C GLY A 40 -11.06 24.09 17.15
N ASP A 41 -10.64 23.66 15.96
CA ASP A 41 -11.51 23.39 14.81
C ASP A 41 -11.84 21.90 14.62
N ILE A 42 -11.13 21.02 15.33
CA ILE A 42 -11.38 19.57 15.35
C ILE A 42 -12.50 19.24 16.36
N LEU A 43 -12.57 19.99 17.47
CA LEU A 43 -13.58 19.82 18.52
C LEU A 43 -14.89 20.59 18.27
N ARG A 44 -14.98 21.37 17.18
CA ARG A 44 -16.21 22.08 16.79
C ARG A 44 -17.22 21.10 16.17
N ALA A 45 -18.49 21.23 16.56
CA ALA A 45 -19.60 20.39 16.07
C ALA A 45 -19.88 20.56 14.56
N THR A 46 -19.33 21.60 13.92
CA THR A 46 -19.44 21.85 12.48
C THR A 46 -18.13 21.49 11.76
N PRO A 47 -18.09 20.42 10.95
CA PRO A 47 -16.87 20.05 10.22
C PRO A 47 -16.57 21.07 9.12
N VAL A 48 -15.64 21.99 9.39
CA VAL A 48 -15.14 22.93 8.38
C VAL A 48 -14.23 22.17 7.39
N PHE A 49 -14.58 22.15 6.11
CA PHE A 49 -13.81 21.46 5.05
C PHE A 49 -12.44 22.10 4.77
N TRP A 50 -12.26 23.39 5.09
CA TRP A 50 -11.03 24.14 4.89
C TRP A 50 -10.87 25.21 5.98
N SER A 51 -9.84 25.11 6.82
CA SER A 51 -9.52 26.14 7.82
C SER A 51 -8.48 27.09 7.24
N TRP A 52 -8.68 28.39 7.44
CA TRP A 52 -7.80 29.45 6.91
C TRP A 52 -6.52 29.61 7.75
N ASP A 53 -6.54 29.10 8.99
CA ASP A 53 -5.45 29.17 9.95
C ASP A 53 -4.68 27.85 9.96
N THR A 54 -3.62 27.78 9.15
CA THR A 54 -2.71 26.63 9.12
C THR A 54 -1.77 26.67 10.32
N HIS A 55 -1.88 25.69 11.23
CA HIS A 55 -1.01 25.58 12.41
C HIS A 55 -0.07 24.38 12.29
N LEU A 56 1.24 24.65 12.25
CA LEU A 56 2.29 23.62 12.25
C LEU A 56 2.69 23.18 13.68
N ASP A 57 2.01 23.71 14.70
CA ASP A 57 2.34 23.48 16.10
C ASP A 57 2.08 22.03 16.52
N HIS A 58 1.15 21.32 15.87
CA HIS A 58 0.95 19.87 16.08
C HIS A 58 2.19 19.05 15.75
N TYR A 59 2.89 19.39 14.67
CA TYR A 59 4.13 18.70 14.31
C TYR A 59 5.24 19.01 15.31
N ARG A 60 5.37 20.26 15.77
CA ARG A 60 6.34 20.61 16.81
C ARG A 60 6.06 19.87 18.12
N ASN A 61 4.80 19.83 18.55
CA ASN A 61 4.40 19.14 19.77
C ASN A 61 4.63 17.63 19.68
N LEU A 62 4.44 17.03 18.49
CA LEU A 62 4.71 15.62 18.23
C LEU A 62 6.20 15.25 18.39
N PHE A 63 7.12 16.15 18.05
CA PHE A 63 8.55 15.91 18.23
C PHE A 63 9.07 16.23 19.64
N ASP A 64 8.44 17.17 20.36
CA ASP A 64 8.93 17.66 21.65
C ASP A 64 8.28 16.99 22.86
N GLN A 65 6.97 16.66 22.78
CA GLN A 65 6.21 16.10 23.90
C GLN A 65 5.96 14.59 23.80
N THR A 66 6.22 13.96 22.65
CA THR A 66 5.98 12.54 22.46
C THR A 66 7.19 11.79 21.94
N ASP A 67 7.37 10.54 22.40
CA ASP A 67 8.40 9.61 21.93
C ASP A 67 8.14 9.07 20.51
N PHE A 68 7.61 9.92 19.62
CA PHE A 68 7.23 9.56 18.25
C PHE A 68 8.39 8.92 17.49
N LEU A 69 9.61 9.45 17.66
CA LEU A 69 10.81 8.91 17.01
C LEU A 69 11.10 7.47 17.44
N ILE A 70 10.90 7.15 18.72
CA ILE A 70 11.13 5.81 19.26
C ILE A 70 10.11 4.84 18.65
N TYR A 71 8.83 5.19 18.63
CA TYR A 71 7.80 4.36 18.02
C TYR A 71 8.03 4.17 16.52
N PHE A 72 8.43 5.23 15.81
CA PHE A 72 8.73 5.17 14.38
C PHE A 72 9.91 4.23 14.08
N VAL A 73 11.01 4.35 14.82
CA VAL A 73 12.18 3.48 14.67
C VAL A 73 11.85 2.03 15.04
N ASN A 74 11.06 1.80 16.09
CA ASN A 74 10.61 0.46 16.46
C ASN A 74 9.79 -0.18 15.35
N SER A 75 8.83 0.55 14.76
CA SER A 75 8.03 0.03 13.65
C SER A 75 8.87 -0.27 12.41
N ILE A 76 9.83 0.60 12.06
CA ILE A 76 10.76 0.34 10.95
C ILE A 76 11.59 -0.91 11.23
N THR A 77 12.12 -1.05 12.44
CA THR A 77 12.96 -2.19 12.83
C THR A 77 12.17 -3.50 12.75
N VAL A 78 10.92 -3.51 13.23
CA VAL A 78 10.04 -4.68 13.16
C VAL A 78 9.65 -4.99 11.71
N ALA A 79 9.25 -3.99 10.92
CA ALA A 79 8.84 -4.20 9.53
C ALA A 79 10.00 -4.72 8.66
N THR A 80 11.19 -4.15 8.82
CA THR A 80 12.39 -4.57 8.07
C THR A 80 12.90 -5.94 8.49
N SER A 81 12.95 -6.23 9.80
CA SER A 81 13.33 -7.56 10.27
C SER A 81 12.34 -8.64 9.83
N ALA A 82 11.03 -8.37 9.93
CA ALA A 82 9.99 -9.31 9.48
C ALA A 82 10.06 -9.56 7.97
N THR A 83 10.26 -8.52 7.15
CA THR A 83 10.39 -8.69 5.69
C THR A 83 11.66 -9.45 5.32
N LEU A 84 12.81 -9.16 5.95
CA LEU A 84 14.04 -9.91 5.72
C LEU A 84 13.89 -11.40 6.08
N LEU A 85 13.33 -11.70 7.25
CA LEU A 85 13.08 -13.09 7.66
C LEU A 85 12.11 -13.79 6.70
N THR A 86 11.05 -13.10 6.29
CA THR A 86 10.08 -13.63 5.31
C THR A 86 10.75 -13.93 3.97
N ILE A 87 11.62 -13.04 3.48
CA ILE A 87 12.35 -13.26 2.22
C ILE A 87 13.29 -14.46 2.35
N VAL A 88 14.05 -14.59 3.44
CA VAL A 88 14.96 -15.72 3.66
C VAL A 88 14.19 -17.04 3.67
N ILE A 89 13.07 -17.11 4.39
CA ILE A 89 12.25 -18.32 4.48
C ILE A 89 11.56 -18.60 3.13
N ALA A 90 10.98 -17.59 2.49
CA ALA A 90 10.27 -17.73 1.22
C ALA A 90 11.22 -18.13 0.09
N THR A 91 12.44 -17.60 0.05
CA THR A 91 13.45 -17.97 -0.95
C THR A 91 13.95 -19.39 -0.73
N LEU A 92 14.19 -19.81 0.51
CA LEU A 92 14.58 -21.19 0.82
C LEU A 92 13.46 -22.18 0.48
N ALA A 93 12.21 -21.83 0.79
CA ALA A 93 11.03 -22.61 0.43
C ALA A 93 10.84 -22.69 -1.10
N ALA A 94 10.96 -21.57 -1.82
CA ALA A 94 10.87 -21.52 -3.28
C ALA A 94 12.00 -22.30 -3.95
N TYR A 95 13.23 -22.23 -3.42
CA TYR A 95 14.35 -23.03 -3.89
C TYR A 95 14.09 -24.53 -3.70
N GLY A 96 13.53 -24.90 -2.54
CA GLY A 96 13.09 -26.26 -2.25
C GLY A 96 12.08 -26.78 -3.29
N ILE A 97 11.02 -26.01 -3.55
CA ILE A 97 9.95 -26.35 -4.50
C ILE A 97 10.44 -26.44 -5.95
N THR A 98 11.40 -25.60 -6.35
CA THR A 98 11.88 -25.54 -7.74
C THR A 98 12.98 -26.55 -8.04
N ARG A 99 13.86 -26.85 -7.08
CA ARG A 99 15.01 -27.74 -7.29
C ARG A 99 14.74 -29.18 -6.89
N PHE A 100 13.94 -29.44 -5.86
CA PHE A 100 13.55 -30.80 -5.50
C PHE A 100 12.26 -31.17 -6.22
N ARG A 101 12.36 -32.16 -7.12
CA ARG A 101 11.19 -32.84 -7.69
C ARG A 101 10.62 -33.75 -6.61
N PHE A 102 9.76 -33.22 -5.75
CA PHE A 102 8.97 -34.07 -4.87
C PHE A 102 8.13 -35.00 -5.76
N THR A 103 8.36 -36.30 -5.67
CA THR A 103 7.54 -37.37 -6.31
C THR A 103 6.08 -37.37 -5.79
N ALA A 104 5.72 -36.42 -4.92
CA ALA A 104 4.36 -36.19 -4.48
C ALA A 104 3.53 -35.54 -5.60
N GLU A 105 3.18 -36.37 -6.59
CA GLU A 105 2.14 -36.09 -7.59
C GLU A 105 0.78 -35.75 -6.95
N ASN A 106 0.61 -35.94 -5.63
CA ASN A 106 -0.70 -35.88 -4.98
C ASN A 106 -0.87 -34.92 -3.77
N ILE A 107 0.07 -34.03 -3.41
CA ILE A 107 -0.13 -33.17 -2.20
C ILE A 107 0.14 -31.64 -2.37
N SER A 108 0.82 -31.18 -3.43
CA SER A 108 0.98 -29.75 -3.85
C SER A 108 1.77 -28.81 -2.89
N PRO A 109 2.35 -27.69 -3.40
CA PRO A 109 1.79 -26.38 -3.03
C PRO A 109 1.32 -25.57 -4.26
N VAL A 110 1.71 -24.31 -4.51
CA VAL A 110 1.42 -23.63 -5.81
C VAL A 110 2.44 -24.02 -6.88
N ALA A 111 3.05 -25.18 -6.61
CA ALA A 111 3.61 -26.26 -7.38
C ALA A 111 4.60 -25.84 -8.53
N CYS A 112 5.48 -26.70 -9.03
CA CYS A 112 5.02 -27.97 -9.56
C CYS A 112 3.72 -27.80 -10.44
N CYS A 113 2.83 -26.80 -10.16
CA CYS A 113 1.99 -25.72 -10.75
C CYS A 113 2.66 -24.63 -11.60
N SER A 114 3.97 -24.65 -11.87
CA SER A 114 4.54 -23.81 -12.93
C SER A 114 5.71 -24.45 -13.69
N ARG A 115 5.80 -25.77 -13.59
CA ARG A 115 6.51 -26.57 -14.60
C ARG A 115 5.74 -27.88 -14.86
N ILE A 116 4.40 -28.03 -14.73
CA ILE A 116 3.17 -27.20 -14.94
C ILE A 116 3.16 -25.96 -15.87
N CYS A 117 4.05 -24.97 -15.83
CA CYS A 117 4.04 -23.84 -16.77
C CYS A 117 4.98 -24.14 -17.92
N LEU A 118 6.28 -24.38 -17.74
CA LEU A 118 7.20 -24.21 -18.89
C LEU A 118 8.41 -25.17 -18.94
N HIS A 119 8.17 -26.49 -18.92
CA HIS A 119 8.83 -27.37 -19.91
C HIS A 119 8.08 -27.29 -21.28
N ARG A 120 7.06 -26.43 -21.31
CA ARG A 120 6.17 -26.03 -22.41
C ARG A 120 6.47 -24.58 -22.86
N PHE A 121 7.75 -24.19 -22.90
CA PHE A 121 8.21 -23.11 -23.77
C PHE A 121 8.78 -23.76 -25.03
#